data_AF-A0A0C9YWM9-F1
#
_entry.id   AF-A0A0C9YWM9-F1
#
_cell.length_a   1.000
_cell.length_b   1.000
_cell.length_c   1.000
_cell.angle_alpha   90.00
_cell.angle_beta   90.00
_cell.angle_gamma   90.00
#
_symmetry.space_group_name_H-M   'P 1'
#
loop_
_entity.id
_entity.type
_entity.pdbx_description
1 polymer ?
#
loop_
_entity_poly.entity_id
_entity_poly.type
_entity_poly.pdbx_seq_one_letter_code
_entity_poly.pdbx_strand_id
1 'polypeptide(L)'
;FRAKYPLAVLEHLLAVYGQNGAVFYDIGCAFNTTARNGALGPTIHALNLCLMVGAFHGHAHNHKCQLDWHLLYVCGTGHTKGEGCEHIFLASNTLA
;
A
#
# COMPACT_ATOMS: atom_id res chain seq x y z
N PHE A 1 16.44 10.64 -5.06
CA PHE A 1 15.61 10.70 -3.84
C PHE A 1 15.52 9.30 -3.23
N ARG A 2 15.60 9.15 -1.90
CA ARG A 2 15.51 7.84 -1.22
C ARG A 2 14.19 7.82 -0.43
N ALA A 3 13.37 6.77 -0.58
CA ALA A 3 12.02 6.67 0.00
C ALA A 3 12.04 6.37 1.52
N LYS A 4 12.75 7.20 2.31
CA LYS A 4 13.11 6.93 3.71
C LYS A 4 11.89 6.63 4.60
N TYR A 5 10.92 7.53 4.63
CA TYR A 5 9.73 7.39 5.50
C TYR A 5 8.82 6.21 5.13
N PRO A 6 8.39 6.04 3.87
CA PRO A 6 7.52 4.91 3.54
C PRO A 6 8.22 3.56 3.75
N LEU A 7 9.56 3.47 3.60
CA LEU A 7 10.30 2.25 3.93
C LEU A 7 10.30 1.96 5.44
N ALA A 8 10.53 2.98 6.28
CA ALA A 8 10.50 2.80 7.73
C ALA A 8 9.10 2.39 8.24
N VAL A 9 8.04 2.98 7.67
CA VAL A 9 6.66 2.58 7.98
C VAL A 9 6.41 1.13 7.54
N LEU A 10 6.84 0.76 6.33
CA LEU A 10 6.66 -0.61 5.83
C LEU A 10 7.36 -1.66 6.70
N GLU A 11 8.59 -1.37 7.14
CA GLU A 11 9.34 -2.23 8.06
C GLU A 11 8.57 -2.48 9.37
N HIS A 12 7.99 -1.41 9.94
CA HIS A 12 7.16 -1.54 11.14
C HIS A 12 5.90 -2.37 10.88
N LEU A 13 5.19 -2.13 9.76
CA LEU A 13 3.99 -2.89 9.40
C LEU A 13 4.29 -4.37 9.17
N LEU A 14 5.43 -4.71 8.55
CA LEU A 14 5.89 -6.10 8.39
C LEU A 14 6.09 -6.78 9.75
N ALA A 15 6.69 -6.07 10.71
CA ALA A 15 6.90 -6.61 12.06
C ALA A 15 5.59 -6.81 12.85
N VAL A 16 4.60 -5.92 12.66
CA VAL A 16 3.33 -5.97 13.38
C VAL A 16 2.36 -7.00 12.79
N TYR A 17 2.19 -7.01 11.47
CA TYR A 17 1.17 -7.82 10.80
C TYR A 17 1.67 -9.19 10.35
N GLY A 18 2.99 -9.37 10.19
CA GLY A 18 3.59 -10.66 9.85
C GLY A 18 3.18 -11.19 8.47
N GLN A 19 2.91 -12.48 8.39
CA GLN A 19 2.69 -13.19 7.13
C GLN A 19 1.37 -12.83 6.45
N ASN A 20 1.41 -12.74 5.12
CA ASN A 20 0.27 -12.49 4.25
C ASN A 20 -0.46 -11.17 4.56
N GLY A 21 0.28 -10.19 5.11
CA GLY A 21 -0.22 -8.84 5.31
C GLY A 21 -0.40 -8.09 3.99
N ALA A 22 -1.30 -7.11 3.98
CA ALA A 22 -1.53 -6.24 2.84
C ALA A 22 -1.50 -4.77 3.27
N VAL A 23 -0.83 -3.92 2.49
CA VAL A 23 -0.66 -2.49 2.81
C VAL A 23 -1.19 -1.64 1.66
N PHE A 24 -2.08 -0.72 2.01
CA PHE A 24 -2.55 0.30 1.10
C PHE A 24 -1.57 1.46 1.02
N TYR A 25 -1.21 1.87 -0.19
CA TYR A 25 -0.43 3.09 -0.42
C TYR A 25 -0.73 3.66 -1.80
N ASP A 26 -0.94 4.98 -1.90
CA ASP A 26 -1.38 5.64 -3.14
C ASP A 26 -0.49 5.36 -4.34
N ILE A 27 0.81 5.21 -4.09
CA ILE A 27 1.83 4.89 -5.09
C ILE A 27 2.34 3.45 -4.94
N GLY A 28 1.57 2.56 -4.31
CA GLY A 28 1.95 1.18 -4.00
C GLY A 28 2.49 0.42 -5.22
N CYS A 29 1.90 0.61 -6.40
CA CYS A 29 2.34 -0.01 -7.65
C CYS A 29 3.79 0.36 -8.04
N ALA A 30 4.19 1.62 -7.86
CA ALA A 30 5.53 2.10 -8.15
C ALA A 30 6.48 1.85 -6.98
N PHE A 31 5.99 2.02 -5.75
CA PHE A 31 6.75 1.83 -4.53
C PHE A 31 7.15 0.36 -4.33
N ASN A 32 6.34 -0.60 -4.79
CA ASN A 32 6.64 -2.02 -4.71
C ASN A 32 8.03 -2.37 -5.28
N THR A 33 8.38 -1.81 -6.45
CA THR A 33 9.72 -2.00 -7.04
C THR A 33 10.82 -1.45 -6.15
N THR A 34 10.60 -0.27 -5.56
CA THR A 34 11.57 0.35 -4.64
C THR A 34 11.76 -0.47 -3.37
N ALA A 35 10.66 -0.95 -2.77
CA ALA A 35 10.68 -1.71 -1.53
C ALA A 35 11.31 -3.09 -1.72
N ARG A 36 10.92 -3.82 -2.77
CA ARG A 36 11.42 -5.18 -3.04
C ARG A 36 12.88 -5.24 -3.47
N ASN A 37 13.36 -4.23 -4.20
CA ASN A 37 14.77 -4.16 -4.59
C ASN A 37 15.66 -3.53 -3.51
N GLY A 38 15.07 -3.10 -2.39
CA GLY A 38 15.77 -2.52 -1.25
C GLY A 38 16.13 -3.54 -0.17
N ALA A 39 16.63 -3.03 0.96
CA ALA A 39 17.02 -3.84 2.11
C ALA A 39 15.89 -4.67 2.72
N LEU A 40 14.64 -4.22 2.56
CA LEU A 40 13.45 -4.94 3.06
C LEU A 40 12.98 -6.05 2.13
N GLY A 41 13.53 -6.15 0.91
CA GLY A 41 13.12 -7.12 -0.10
C GLY A 41 12.99 -8.55 0.43
N PRO A 42 14.06 -9.14 1.02
CA PRO A 42 14.01 -10.50 1.56
C PRO A 42 12.86 -10.71 2.57
N THR A 43 12.63 -9.73 3.46
CA THR A 43 11.55 -9.79 4.45
C THR A 43 10.16 -9.67 3.81
N ILE A 44 9.99 -8.76 2.86
CA ILE A 44 8.75 -8.61 2.08
C ILE A 44 8.40 -9.90 1.34
N HIS A 45 9.41 -10.57 0.78
CA HIS A 45 9.24 -11.87 0.11
C HIS A 45 8.91 -12.99 1.11
N ALA A 46 9.63 -13.08 2.23
CA ALA A 46 9.43 -14.11 3.24
C ALA A 46 8.06 -14.01 3.94
N LEU A 47 7.57 -12.78 4.15
CA LEU A 47 6.26 -12.53 4.76
C LEU A 47 5.13 -12.49 3.74
N ASN A 48 5.42 -12.66 2.44
CA ASN A 48 4.42 -12.59 1.37
C ASN A 48 3.55 -11.31 1.45
N LEU A 49 4.18 -10.16 1.65
CA LEU A 49 3.45 -8.89 1.75
C LEU A 49 2.87 -8.49 0.39
N CYS A 50 1.59 -8.10 0.39
CA CYS A 50 0.90 -7.50 -0.74
C CYS A 50 0.84 -5.96 -0.59
N LEU A 51 1.20 -5.21 -1.65
CA LEU A 51 0.90 -3.78 -1.72
C LEU A 51 -0.37 -3.59 -2.55
N MET A 52 -1.13 -2.55 -2.25
CA MET A 52 -2.40 -2.22 -2.92
C MET A 52 -2.49 -0.72 -3.18
N VAL A 53 -3.33 -0.34 -4.14
CA VAL A 53 -3.61 1.05 -4.52
C VAL A 53 -5.09 1.38 -4.49
N GLY A 54 -5.40 2.68 -4.44
CA GLY A 54 -6.77 3.21 -4.37
C GLY A 54 -7.64 2.77 -5.52
N ALA A 55 -8.96 2.72 -5.30
CA ALA A 55 -9.90 2.37 -6.36
C ALA A 55 -9.76 3.27 -7.61
N PHE A 56 -9.50 4.57 -7.40
CA PHE A 56 -9.27 5.53 -8.49
C PHE A 56 -7.91 5.38 -9.18
N HIS A 57 -6.91 4.79 -8.51
CA HIS A 57 -5.55 4.69 -9.06
C HIS A 57 -5.51 3.81 -10.31
N GLY A 58 -6.26 2.70 -10.31
CA GLY A 58 -6.36 1.82 -11.48
C GLY A 58 -6.89 2.55 -12.73
N HIS A 59 -7.89 3.40 -12.54
CA HIS A 59 -8.47 4.21 -13.62
C HIS A 59 -7.50 5.28 -14.14
N ALA A 60 -6.69 5.88 -13.27
CA ALA A 60 -5.72 6.91 -13.65
C ALA A 60 -4.48 6.36 -14.40
N HIS A 61 -4.12 5.10 -14.18
CA HIS A 61 -2.95 4.48 -14.83
C HIS A 61 -3.32 3.69 -16.09
N ASN A 62 -3.75 2.43 -15.92
CA ASN A 62 -4.13 1.51 -16.99
C ASN A 62 -4.77 0.25 -16.39
N HIS A 63 -5.44 -0.51 -17.24
CA HIS A 63 -6.11 -1.75 -16.87
C HIS A 63 -5.19 -2.78 -16.19
N LYS A 64 -3.92 -2.89 -16.61
CA LYS A 64 -2.97 -3.83 -16.00
C LYS A 64 -2.66 -3.46 -14.53
N CYS A 65 -2.45 -2.18 -14.24
CA CYS A 65 -2.25 -1.70 -12.88
C CYS A 65 -3.47 -2.03 -11.99
N GLN A 66 -4.68 -1.92 -12.55
CA GLN A 66 -5.90 -2.30 -11.85
C GLN A 66 -5.94 -3.80 -11.53
N LEU A 67 -5.64 -4.67 -12.49
CA LEU A 67 -5.65 -6.12 -12.25
C LEU A 67 -4.63 -6.56 -11.20
N ASP A 68 -3.44 -5.96 -11.20
CA ASP A 68 -2.33 -6.37 -10.35
C ASP A 68 -2.43 -5.80 -8.92
N TRP A 69 -3.07 -4.63 -8.71
CA TRP A 69 -2.97 -3.85 -7.46
C TRP A 69 -4.30 -3.40 -6.85
N HIS A 70 -5.42 -3.59 -7.54
CA HIS A 70 -6.72 -3.09 -7.06
C HIS A 70 -7.29 -3.94 -5.92
N LEU A 71 -7.84 -3.25 -4.92
CA LEU A 71 -8.36 -3.82 -3.66
C LEU A 71 -9.33 -5.00 -3.87
N LEU A 72 -10.20 -4.92 -4.88
CA LEU A 72 -11.18 -5.97 -5.20
C LEU A 72 -10.56 -7.34 -5.53
N TYR A 73 -9.29 -7.38 -5.94
CA TYR A 73 -8.59 -8.62 -6.27
C TYR A 73 -7.75 -9.16 -5.10
N VAL A 74 -7.74 -8.46 -3.96
CA VAL A 74 -7.01 -8.89 -2.75
C VAL A 74 -8.00 -9.31 -1.69
N CYS A 75 -7.88 -10.56 -1.22
CA CYS A 75 -8.74 -11.09 -0.18
C CYS A 75 -8.53 -10.33 1.14
N GLY A 76 -9.62 -10.06 1.86
CA GLY A 76 -9.57 -9.37 3.17
C GLY A 76 -9.71 -7.85 3.12
N THR A 77 -9.84 -7.24 1.94
CA THR A 77 -10.02 -5.78 1.79
C THR A 77 -11.45 -5.30 2.02
N GLY A 78 -12.44 -6.19 1.89
CA GLY A 78 -13.85 -5.86 2.03
C GLY A 78 -14.32 -4.84 0.99
N HIS A 79 -15.11 -3.84 1.41
CA HIS A 79 -15.61 -2.77 0.54
C HIS A 79 -14.84 -1.45 0.69
N THR A 80 -13.61 -1.49 1.20
CA THR A 80 -12.80 -0.28 1.33
C THR A 80 -12.46 0.31 -0.03
N LYS A 81 -12.40 1.65 -0.09
CA LYS A 81 -11.87 2.38 -1.26
C LYS A 81 -10.37 2.64 -1.16
N GLY A 82 -9.79 2.42 0.03
CA GLY A 82 -8.42 2.76 0.36
C GLY A 82 -8.20 4.18 0.91
N GLU A 83 -9.21 5.05 0.84
CA GLU A 83 -9.11 6.49 1.17
C GLU A 83 -9.20 6.81 2.68
N GLY A 84 -8.87 5.85 3.54
CA GLY A 84 -9.10 6.00 4.99
C GLY A 84 -8.26 7.11 5.61
N CYS A 85 -6.99 7.21 5.21
CA CYS A 85 -6.06 8.22 5.71
C CYS A 85 -6.49 9.63 5.32
N GLU A 86 -6.96 9.80 4.09
CA GLU A 86 -7.42 11.06 3.52
C GLU A 86 -8.70 11.53 4.21
N HIS A 87 -9.64 10.62 4.49
CA HIS A 87 -10.84 10.96 5.27
C HIS A 87 -10.51 11.39 6.70
N ILE A 88 -9.59 10.68 7.38
CA ILE A 88 -9.17 11.05 8.75
C ILE A 88 -8.46 12.40 8.74
N PHE A 89 -7.53 12.61 7.79
CA PHE A 89 -6.82 13.86 7.67
C PHE A 89 -7.78 15.01 7.32
N LEU A 90 -8.71 14.81 6.39
CA LEU A 90 -9.75 15.78 6.05
C LEU A 90 -10.61 16.13 7.28
N ALA A 91 -11.02 15.14 8.08
CA ALA A 91 -11.77 15.38 9.31
C ALA A 91 -10.96 16.22 10.32
N SER A 92 -9.65 16.03 10.42
CA SER A 92 -8.80 16.84 11.30
C SER A 92 -8.75 18.32 10.91
N ASN A 93 -8.99 18.65 9.63
CA ASN A 93 -9.05 20.04 9.16
C ASN A 93 -10.35 20.75 9.57
N THR A 94 -11.39 20.03 9.99
CA THR A 94 -12.66 20.65 10.45
C THR A 94 -12.54 21.36 11.80
N LEU A 95 -11.42 21.15 12.51
CA LEU A 95 -11.10 21.77 13.80
C LEU A 95 -10.16 22.99 13.67
N ALA A 96 -9.83 23.40 12.43
CA ALA A 96 -8.96 24.55 12.12
C ALA A 96 -9.77 25.78 11.69
#